data_AF-A0A954G1L8-F1
#
_entry.id   AF-A0A954G1L8-F1
#
_cell.length_a   1.000
_cell.length_b   1.000
_cell.length_c   1.000
_cell.angle_alpha   90.00
_cell.angle_beta   90.00
_cell.angle_gamma   90.00
#
_symmetry.space_group_name_H-M   'P 1'
#
loop_
_entity.id
_entity.type
_entity.pdbx_description
1 polymer ?
#
loop_
_entity_poly.entity_id
_entity_poly.type
_entity_poly.pdbx_seq_one_letter_code
_entity_poly.pdbx_strand_id
1 'polypeptide(L)'
;VEAFPNSFLGLMLSPDLRASPGRGARSDAYYQRLIANGSLPELLRYLIPRRNLRVDLNEFENHDDRAGIVCALTALCVANNTFTAVGDEDGWIVLPPKEFIQTDLWALLEQNAEDHTGGLIVAGS
;
A
#
# COMPACT_ATOMS: atom_id res chain seq x y z
N VAL A 1 -12.61 -10.21 -5.76
CA VAL A 1 -11.41 -10.08 -4.91
C VAL A 1 -10.45 -9.23 -5.67
N GLU A 2 -10.10 -8.05 -5.15
CA GLU A 2 -9.08 -7.19 -5.74
C GLU A 2 -7.75 -7.48 -5.06
N ALA A 3 -6.76 -8.00 -5.79
CA ALA A 3 -5.46 -8.29 -5.18
C ALA A 3 -4.69 -7.01 -4.85
N PHE A 4 -4.77 -6.01 -5.74
CA PHE A 4 -3.87 -4.86 -5.70
C PHE A 4 -4.12 -3.87 -4.53
N PRO A 5 -5.31 -3.25 -4.35
CA PRO A 5 -5.51 -2.33 -3.23
C PRO A 5 -5.34 -3.01 -1.87
N ASN A 6 -5.68 -4.30 -1.80
CA ASN A 6 -5.49 -5.11 -0.60
C ASN A 6 -4.02 -5.29 -0.25
N SER A 7 -3.15 -5.63 -1.21
CA SER A 7 -1.72 -5.79 -0.96
C SER A 7 -1.06 -4.47 -0.59
N PHE A 8 -1.38 -3.38 -1.29
CA PHE A 8 -0.81 -2.07 -1.01
C PHE A 8 -1.14 -1.59 0.41
N LEU A 9 -2.43 -1.56 0.76
CA LEU A 9 -2.87 -1.13 2.08
C LEU A 9 -2.47 -2.15 3.18
N GLY A 10 -2.59 -3.43 2.89
CA GLY A 10 -2.34 -4.50 3.87
C GLY A 10 -0.91 -4.48 4.42
N LEU A 11 0.07 -4.15 3.58
CA LEU A 11 1.47 -4.04 3.98
C LEU A 11 1.77 -2.88 4.94
N MET A 12 0.91 -1.87 4.97
CA MET A 12 1.06 -0.71 5.85
C MET A 12 0.45 -0.92 7.24
N LEU A 13 -0.44 -1.90 7.40
CA LEU A 13 -1.18 -2.11 8.65
C LEU A 13 -0.28 -2.64 9.76
N SER A 14 -0.20 -1.89 10.86
CA SER A 14 0.41 -2.38 12.10
C SER A 14 -0.31 -3.66 12.60
N PRO A 15 0.38 -4.55 13.34
CA PRO A 15 -0.18 -5.85 13.73
C PRO A 15 -1.57 -5.81 14.38
N ASP A 16 -1.85 -4.79 15.20
CA ASP A 16 -3.14 -4.56 15.86
C ASP A 16 -4.28 -4.21 14.88
N LEU A 17 -3.96 -3.68 13.70
CA LEU A 17 -4.92 -3.28 12.67
C LEU A 17 -5.15 -4.35 11.60
N ARG A 18 -4.45 -5.48 11.64
CA ARG A 18 -4.54 -6.53 10.61
C ARG A 18 -5.73 -7.46 10.74
N ALA A 19 -6.48 -7.40 11.85
CA ALA A 19 -7.64 -8.26 12.08
C ALA A 19 -8.59 -8.22 10.88
N SER A 20 -8.69 -9.31 10.12
CA SER A 20 -9.38 -9.26 8.83
C SER A 20 -10.87 -8.96 9.05
N PRO A 21 -11.40 -7.90 8.43
CA PRO A 21 -12.84 -7.82 8.20
C PRO A 21 -13.25 -9.01 7.33
N GLY A 22 -14.52 -9.42 7.38
CA GLY A 22 -15.05 -10.52 6.59
C GLY A 22 -14.78 -10.39 5.07
N ARG A 23 -15.06 -11.46 4.33
CA ARG A 23 -14.86 -11.52 2.87
C ARG A 23 -15.63 -10.39 2.16
N GLY A 24 -14.98 -9.59 1.32
CA GLY A 24 -15.63 -8.64 0.40
C GLY A 24 -15.30 -7.16 0.60
N ALA A 25 -14.89 -6.72 1.80
CA ALA A 25 -14.65 -5.30 2.11
C ALA A 25 -13.27 -5.04 2.76
N ARG A 26 -12.26 -5.86 2.39
CA ARG A 26 -10.95 -5.83 3.04
C ARG A 26 -10.21 -4.51 2.79
N SER A 27 -10.13 -4.06 1.53
CA SER A 27 -9.45 -2.83 1.14
C SER A 27 -10.12 -1.61 1.76
N ASP A 28 -11.45 -1.56 1.76
CA ASP A 28 -12.23 -0.49 2.40
C ASP A 28 -11.91 -0.35 3.89
N ALA A 29 -11.90 -1.46 4.62
CA ALA A 29 -11.61 -1.44 6.04
C ALA A 29 -10.13 -1.12 6.31
N TYR A 30 -9.20 -1.60 5.48
CA TYR A 30 -7.79 -1.26 5.60
C TYR A 30 -7.57 0.23 5.35
N TYR A 31 -8.22 0.79 4.33
CA TYR A 31 -8.21 2.21 4.03
C TYR A 31 -8.67 3.04 5.23
N GLN A 32 -9.85 2.71 5.79
CA GLN A 32 -10.39 3.40 6.97
C GLN A 32 -9.46 3.30 8.19
N ARG A 33 -8.87 2.13 8.45
CA ARG A 33 -7.94 1.93 9.58
C ARG A 33 -6.65 2.73 9.40
N LEU A 34 -6.11 2.78 8.19
CA LEU A 34 -4.90 3.54 7.88
C LEU A 34 -5.12 5.06 7.86
N ILE A 35 -6.35 5.50 7.62
CA ILE A 35 -6.72 6.90 7.88
C ILE A 35 -6.79 7.14 9.38
N ALA A 36 -7.52 6.30 10.12
CA ALA A 36 -7.76 6.47 11.54
C ALA A 36 -6.48 6.48 12.39
N ASN A 37 -5.47 5.69 12.02
CA ASN A 37 -4.18 5.67 12.71
C ASN A 37 -3.16 6.70 12.15
N GLY A 38 -3.51 7.43 11.08
CA GLY A 38 -2.67 8.45 10.46
C GLY A 38 -1.64 7.95 9.43
N SER A 39 -1.50 6.64 9.19
CA SER A 39 -0.51 6.09 8.25
C SER A 39 -0.74 6.52 6.80
N LEU A 40 -2.00 6.58 6.34
CA LEU A 40 -2.31 7.01 4.97
C LEU A 40 -2.09 8.53 4.78
N PRO A 41 -2.53 9.41 5.69
CA PRO A 41 -2.13 10.82 5.70
C PRO A 41 -0.61 11.03 5.75
N GLU A 42 0.12 10.20 6.50
CA GLU A 42 1.57 10.28 6.57
C GLU A 42 2.25 9.91 5.25
N LEU A 43 1.80 8.85 4.58
CA LEU A 43 2.28 8.49 3.24
C LEU A 43 2.07 9.64 2.26
N LEU A 44 0.89 10.27 2.29
CA LEU A 44 0.61 11.41 1.44
C LEU A 44 1.57 12.60 1.72
N ARG A 45 1.80 12.95 2.99
CA ARG A 45 2.76 13.99 3.36
C ARG A 45 4.19 13.65 2.93
N TYR A 46 4.57 12.37 3.01
CA TYR A 46 5.87 11.90 2.56
C TYR A 46 6.03 12.08 1.04
N LEU A 47 5.00 11.76 0.26
CA LEU A 47 5.01 11.84 -1.20
C LEU A 47 4.87 13.27 -1.75
N ILE A 48 4.19 14.16 -1.04
CA ILE A 48 4.00 15.56 -1.47
C ILE A 48 4.25 16.56 -0.33
N PRO A 49 5.47 16.66 0.23
CA PRO A 49 5.75 17.37 1.48
C PRO A 49 5.49 18.88 1.46
N ARG A 50 5.27 19.47 0.28
CA ARG A 50 4.98 20.90 0.08
C ARG A 50 3.60 21.16 -0.51
N ARG A 51 2.74 20.13 -0.57
CA ARG A 51 1.37 20.24 -1.06
C ARG A 51 0.44 19.56 -0.07
N ASN A 52 -0.81 20.00 -0.06
CA ASN A 52 -1.88 19.37 0.69
C ASN A 52 -3.01 19.04 -0.29
N LEU A 53 -3.70 17.94 -0.04
CA LEU A 53 -4.99 17.71 -0.67
C LEU A 53 -5.99 18.72 -0.08
N ARG A 54 -6.87 19.23 -0.93
CA ARG A 54 -7.98 20.09 -0.49
C ARG A 54 -9.17 19.30 0.05
N VAL A 55 -9.12 17.98 -0.10
CA VAL A 55 -10.15 17.02 0.30
C VAL A 55 -9.65 16.19 1.47
N ASP A 56 -10.53 15.86 2.41
CA ASP A 56 -10.25 14.88 3.45
C ASP A 56 -10.38 13.46 2.86
N LEU A 57 -9.43 12.59 3.17
CA LEU A 57 -9.47 11.19 2.74
C LEU A 57 -10.68 10.43 3.33
N ASN A 58 -11.26 10.92 4.44
CA ASN A 58 -12.50 10.38 5.00
C ASN A 58 -13.74 10.66 4.14
N GLU A 59 -13.70 11.63 3.23
CA GLU A 59 -14.84 11.96 2.36
C GLU A 59 -15.11 10.89 1.29
N PHE A 60 -14.17 9.97 1.05
CA PHE A 60 -14.34 8.89 0.09
C PHE A 60 -15.06 7.69 0.72
N GLU A 61 -16.36 7.60 0.48
CA GLU A 61 -17.23 6.53 0.99
C GLU A 61 -17.32 5.32 0.03
N ASN A 62 -17.30 5.57 -1.28
CA ASN A 62 -17.43 4.53 -2.30
C ASN A 62 -16.15 3.71 -2.42
N HIS A 63 -16.31 2.39 -2.56
CA HIS A 63 -15.25 1.45 -2.85
C HIS A 63 -14.38 1.84 -4.04
N ASP A 64 -15.00 2.23 -5.16
CA ASP A 64 -14.30 2.57 -6.41
C ASP A 64 -13.46 3.84 -6.24
N ASP A 65 -13.96 4.81 -5.47
CA ASP A 65 -13.22 6.04 -5.16
C ASP A 65 -11.98 5.72 -4.31
N ARG A 66 -12.14 4.87 -3.30
CA ARG A 66 -11.00 4.42 -2.46
C ARG A 66 -9.96 3.67 -3.28
N ALA A 67 -10.39 2.76 -4.15
CA ALA A 67 -9.50 2.06 -5.06
C ALA A 67 -8.77 3.06 -5.98
N GLY A 68 -9.47 4.05 -6.52
CA GLY A 68 -8.90 5.13 -7.32
C GLY A 68 -7.83 5.94 -6.56
N ILE A 69 -8.07 6.27 -5.29
CA ILE A 69 -7.08 6.95 -4.44
C ILE A 69 -5.84 6.08 -4.23
N VAL A 70 -6.01 4.78 -3.95
CA VAL A 70 -4.87 3.87 -3.80
C VAL A 70 -4.05 3.80 -5.09
N CYS A 71 -4.70 3.68 -6.25
CA CYS A 71 -4.04 3.74 -7.55
C CYS A 71 -3.26 5.04 -7.77
N ALA A 72 -3.84 6.19 -7.42
CA ALA A 72 -3.19 7.49 -7.53
C ALA A 72 -1.97 7.60 -6.59
N LEU A 73 -2.08 7.10 -5.36
CA LEU A 73 -0.95 7.04 -4.41
C LEU A 73 0.18 6.16 -4.94
N THR A 74 -0.14 4.98 -5.49
CA THR A 74 0.88 4.11 -6.09
C THR A 74 1.57 4.79 -7.27
N ALA A 75 0.83 5.45 -8.16
CA ALA A 75 1.42 6.21 -9.26
C ALA A 75 2.35 7.33 -8.76
N LEU A 76 1.98 7.99 -7.66
CA LEU A 76 2.79 9.04 -7.03
C LEU A 76 4.06 8.47 -6.38
N CYS A 77 4.00 7.29 -5.75
CA CYS A 77 5.18 6.55 -5.28
C CYS A 77 6.18 6.30 -6.42
N VAL A 78 5.69 5.79 -7.56
CA VAL A 78 6.53 5.56 -8.75
C VAL A 78 7.11 6.87 -9.30
N ALA A 79 6.27 7.92 -9.41
CA ALA A 79 6.70 9.22 -9.93
C ALA A 79 7.79 9.88 -9.07
N ASN A 80 7.79 9.62 -7.76
CA ASN A 80 8.80 10.10 -6.82
C ASN A 80 10.02 9.17 -6.69
N ASN A 81 10.04 8.04 -7.42
CA ASN A 81 11.00 6.95 -7.23
C ASN A 81 11.05 6.42 -5.79
N THR A 82 9.94 6.48 -5.05
CA THR A 82 9.83 5.99 -3.67
C THR A 82 8.77 4.90 -3.59
N PHE A 83 9.14 3.69 -4.00
CA PHE A 83 8.22 2.56 -4.08
C PHE A 83 8.95 1.24 -3.77
N THR A 84 8.18 0.21 -3.47
CA THR A 84 8.64 -1.18 -3.52
C THR A 84 7.91 -1.86 -4.68
N ALA A 85 8.59 -2.63 -5.51
CA ALA A 85 7.96 -3.50 -6.50
C ALA A 85 8.38 -4.94 -6.23
N VAL A 86 7.43 -5.86 -6.34
CA VAL A 86 7.67 -7.30 -6.21
C VAL A 86 7.09 -8.02 -7.41
N GLY A 87 7.79 -9.03 -7.90
CA GLY A 87 7.37 -9.75 -9.10
C GLY A 87 8.50 -10.55 -9.73
N ASP A 88 8.22 -11.02 -10.93
CA ASP A 88 9.10 -11.84 -11.76
C ASP A 88 8.81 -11.56 -13.25
N GLU A 89 9.12 -12.51 -14.14
CA GLU A 89 8.86 -12.39 -15.58
C GLU A 89 7.36 -12.40 -15.94
N ASP A 90 6.49 -12.94 -15.08
CA ASP A 90 5.05 -13.05 -15.32
C ASP A 90 4.29 -11.79 -14.89
N GLY A 91 4.89 -10.95 -14.05
CA GLY A 91 4.31 -9.66 -13.71
C GLY A 91 4.87 -9.02 -12.46
N TRP A 92 4.53 -7.74 -12.28
CA TRP A 92 4.99 -6.92 -11.17
C TRP A 92 3.82 -6.25 -10.47
N ILE A 93 3.92 -6.17 -9.15
CA ILE A 93 3.03 -5.40 -8.30
C ILE A 93 3.85 -4.30 -7.64
N VAL A 94 3.39 -3.05 -7.79
CA VAL A 94 3.94 -1.92 -7.05
C VAL A 94 3.22 -1.79 -5.70
N LEU A 95 4.01 -1.67 -4.65
CA LEU A 95 3.65 -1.63 -3.24
C LEU A 95 4.10 -0.28 -2.65
N PRO A 96 3.75 0.03 -1.38
CA PRO A 96 4.19 1.26 -0.72
C PRO A 96 5.72 1.37 -0.64
N PRO A 97 6.26 2.58 -0.36
CA PRO A 97 7.68 2.73 -0.03
C PRO A 97 8.05 1.81 1.14
N LYS A 98 9.28 1.30 1.16
CA LYS A 98 9.76 0.37 2.19
C LYS A 98 9.55 0.91 3.61
N GLU A 99 9.70 2.21 3.80
CA GLU A 99 9.52 2.94 5.07
C GLU A 99 8.10 2.82 5.63
N PHE A 100 7.13 2.50 4.78
CA PHE A 100 5.72 2.31 5.14
C PHE A 100 5.31 0.85 5.21
N ILE A 101 6.19 -0.08 4.86
CA ILE A 101 5.95 -1.52 4.99
C ILE A 101 6.35 -1.97 6.39
N GLN A 102 5.46 -2.70 7.06
CA GLN A 102 5.76 -3.22 8.39
C GLN A 102 6.92 -4.22 8.35
N THR A 103 7.82 -4.16 9.34
CA THR A 103 9.09 -4.92 9.35
C THR A 103 8.89 -6.43 9.15
N ASP A 104 7.88 -7.01 9.78
CA ASP A 104 7.59 -8.44 9.67
C ASP A 104 7.00 -8.82 8.30
N LEU A 105 6.26 -7.90 7.67
CA LEU A 105 5.78 -8.09 6.31
C LEU A 105 6.89 -7.88 5.28
N TRP A 106 7.85 -7.00 5.55
CA TRP A 106 9.06 -6.88 4.74
C TRP A 106 9.86 -8.19 4.75
N ALA A 107 10.08 -8.77 5.93
CA ALA A 107 10.75 -10.07 6.05
C ALA A 107 9.98 -11.18 5.29
N LEU A 108 8.65 -11.14 5.31
CA LEU A 108 7.83 -12.07 4.53
C LEU A 108 7.98 -11.87 3.02
N LEU A 109 8.10 -10.62 2.55
CA LEU A 109 8.39 -10.37 1.13
C LEU A 109 9.77 -10.91 0.74
N GLU A 110 10.79 -10.69 1.57
CA GLU A 110 12.14 -11.22 1.34
C GLU A 110 12.13 -12.74 1.27
N GLN A 111 11.47 -13.40 2.23
CA GLN A 111 11.31 -14.86 2.23
C GLN A 111 10.59 -15.34 0.96
N ASN A 112 9.50 -14.68 0.55
CA ASN A 112 8.79 -15.04 -0.67
C ASN A 112 9.69 -14.89 -1.91
N ALA A 113 10.50 -13.83 -1.99
CA ALA A 113 11.42 -13.66 -3.11
C ALA A 113 12.50 -14.75 -3.16
N GLU A 114 12.95 -15.26 -2.01
CA GLU A 114 13.91 -16.37 -1.93
C GLU A 114 13.27 -17.72 -2.32
N ASP A 115 12.04 -17.97 -1.88
CA ASP A 115 11.32 -19.23 -2.12
C ASP A 115 10.82 -19.35 -3.58
N HIS A 116 10.60 -18.23 -4.26
CA HIS A 116 10.15 -18.19 -5.65
C HIS A 116 11.32 -18.02 -6.63
N THR A 117 11.56 -19.02 -7.47
CA THR A 117 12.61 -18.95 -8.50
C THR A 117 12.33 -17.78 -9.45
N GLY A 118 13.25 -16.81 -9.49
CA GLY A 118 13.10 -15.59 -10.30
C GLY A 118 12.33 -14.45 -9.60
N GLY A 119 11.86 -14.66 -8.37
CA GLY A 119 11.21 -13.64 -7.56
C GLY A 119 12.18 -12.53 -7.15
N LEU A 120 11.74 -11.29 -7.30
CA LEU A 120 12.55 -10.10 -7.04
C LEU A 120 11.81 -9.06 -6.23
N ILE A 121 12.57 -8.31 -5.44
CA ILE A 121 12.13 -7.08 -4.77
C ILE A 121 13.00 -5.94 -5.29
N VAL A 122 12.36 -4.90 -5.82
CA VAL A 122 13.02 -3.69 -6.30
C VAL A 122 12.52 -2.52 -5.48
N ALA A 123 13.43 -1.73 -4.90
CA ALA A 123 13.09 -0.49 -4.21
C ALA A 123 13.56 0.71 -5.04
N GLY A 124 12.68 1.70 -5.22
CA GLY A 124 13.07 3.02 -5.73
C GLY A 124 13.96 3.76 -4.72
N SER A 125 14.78 4.70 -5.19
CA SER A 125 15.72 5.49 -4.37
C SER A 125 15.72 6.99 -4.68
#